data_AF-A0A660NHR1-F1
#
_entry.id   AF-A0A660NHR1-F1
#
_cell.length_a   1.000
_cell.length_b   1.000
_cell.length_c   1.000
_cell.angle_alpha   90.00
_cell.angle_beta   90.00
_cell.angle_gamma   90.00
#
_symmetry.space_group_name_H-M   'P 1'
#
loop_
_entity.id
_entity.type
_entity.pdbx_description
1 polymer ?
#
loop_
_entity_poly.entity_id
_entity_poly.type
_entity_poly.pdbx_seq_one_letter_code
_entity_poly.pdbx_strand_id
1 'polypeptide(L)'
;ICTRDDIMIYLIGQGMEEGESFKIMESVRKGKGLSPEYEQDMIAADVPKWYIESCKKIKYMFPKAHAAAYVMMAWRIAYCKIYYPLEYYTAYFSIRATGFSYELMCFGKEKVERAYMEIKNKSDATAKEEDTARDLRIAQEMYARGYEFEPIDIYKAQAVRFQVTENKKIMPALTSIDGLGESVARQIVEAAARGEFISKDDFMNRAKVNKTICEQMDKLGLLGNLPQSDQISIFDII
;
A
#
# COMPACT_ATOMS: atom_id res chain seq x y z
N ILE A 1 -13.53 3.78 -27.79
CA ILE A 1 -14.36 4.53 -26.82
C ILE A 1 -13.63 4.48 -25.48
N CYS A 2 -13.17 5.62 -24.95
CA CYS A 2 -12.29 5.66 -23.77
C CYS A 2 -13.00 6.21 -22.54
N THR A 3 -13.95 7.12 -22.73
CA THR A 3 -14.80 7.70 -21.68
C THR A 3 -16.24 7.77 -22.17
N ARG A 4 -17.21 7.90 -21.26
CA ARG A 4 -18.62 8.07 -21.65
C ARG A 4 -18.82 9.33 -22.49
N ASP A 5 -18.10 10.40 -22.16
CA ASP A 5 -18.17 11.69 -22.84
C ASP A 5 -17.81 11.56 -24.32
N ASP A 6 -16.87 10.66 -24.67
CA ASP A 6 -16.52 10.38 -26.07
C ASP A 6 -17.71 9.81 -26.87
N ILE A 7 -18.63 9.08 -26.22
CA ILE A 7 -19.84 8.57 -26.89
C ILE A 7 -20.74 9.73 -27.29
N MET A 8 -21.07 10.59 -26.34
CA MET A 8 -21.97 11.71 -26.57
C MET A 8 -21.40 12.65 -27.64
N ILE A 9 -20.13 13.05 -27.51
CA ILE A 9 -19.47 13.97 -28.44
C ILE A 9 -19.36 13.37 -29.84
N TYR A 10 -19.05 12.08 -29.94
CA TYR A 10 -18.96 11.40 -31.23
C TYR A 10 -20.32 11.36 -31.93
N LEU A 11 -21.40 10.97 -31.24
CA LEU A 11 -22.74 10.88 -31.83
C LEU A 11 -23.29 12.24 -32.28
N ILE A 12 -23.07 13.30 -31.48
CA ILE A 12 -23.37 14.68 -31.89
C ILE A 12 -22.57 15.04 -33.14
N GLY A 13 -21.29 14.66 -33.20
CA GLY A 13 -20.43 14.85 -34.37
C GLY A 13 -20.85 14.04 -35.61
N GLN A 14 -21.71 13.03 -35.47
CA GLN A 14 -22.34 12.29 -36.57
C GLN A 14 -23.72 12.86 -36.92
N GLY A 15 -24.15 13.96 -36.30
CA GLY A 15 -25.41 14.63 -36.60
C GLY A 15 -26.62 14.14 -35.79
N MET A 16 -26.40 13.30 -34.76
CA MET A 16 -27.47 12.90 -33.84
C MET A 16 -27.86 14.03 -32.88
N GLU A 17 -29.11 14.00 -32.39
CA GLU A 17 -29.62 14.97 -31.42
C GLU A 17 -28.88 14.85 -30.06
N GLU A 18 -28.67 15.99 -29.39
CA GLU A 18 -27.85 16.04 -28.16
C GLU A 18 -28.48 15.25 -27.00
N GLY A 19 -29.79 15.39 -26.80
CA GLY A 19 -30.55 14.69 -25.78
C GLY A 19 -30.58 13.17 -25.99
N GLU A 20 -30.73 12.72 -27.23
CA GLU A 20 -30.63 11.31 -27.59
C GLU A 20 -29.21 10.76 -27.39
N SER A 21 -28.20 11.49 -27.88
CA SER A 21 -26.78 11.15 -27.69
C SER A 21 -26.43 11.02 -26.21
N PHE A 22 -26.97 11.91 -25.37
CA PHE A 22 -26.83 11.84 -23.91
C PHE A 22 -27.47 10.59 -23.31
N LYS A 23 -28.69 10.23 -23.73
CA LYS A 23 -29.38 9.01 -23.25
C LYS A 23 -28.63 7.74 -23.66
N ILE A 24 -28.13 7.68 -24.90
CA ILE A 24 -27.30 6.58 -25.41
C ILE A 24 -26.04 6.44 -24.56
N MET A 25 -25.30 7.54 -24.35
CA MET A 25 -24.13 7.56 -23.48
C MET A 25 -24.45 7.01 -22.08
N GLU A 26 -25.53 7.49 -21.44
CA GLU A 26 -25.91 7.07 -20.09
C GLU A 26 -26.37 5.62 -20.02
N SER A 27 -26.99 5.08 -21.06
CA SER A 27 -27.33 3.66 -21.17
C SER A 27 -26.07 2.80 -21.25
N VAL A 28 -25.19 3.12 -22.19
CA VAL A 28 -23.96 2.36 -22.47
C VAL A 28 -23.02 2.36 -21.26
N ARG A 29 -22.78 3.52 -20.61
CA ARG A 29 -21.86 3.58 -19.45
C ARG A 29 -22.34 2.79 -18.24
N LYS A 30 -23.64 2.49 -18.14
CA LYS A 30 -24.26 1.67 -17.09
C LYS A 30 -24.32 0.18 -17.47
N GLY A 31 -23.79 -0.20 -18.63
CA GLY A 31 -23.84 -1.57 -19.12
C GLY A 31 -25.22 -2.04 -19.54
N LYS A 32 -26.15 -1.11 -19.79
CA LYS A 32 -27.51 -1.43 -20.25
C LYS A 32 -27.60 -1.73 -21.75
N GLY A 33 -26.52 -1.48 -22.49
CA GLY A 33 -26.47 -1.68 -23.94
C GLY A 33 -27.24 -0.61 -24.71
N LEU A 34 -27.68 -0.97 -25.92
CA LEU A 34 -28.45 -0.13 -26.84
C LEU A 34 -29.84 -0.77 -27.03
N SER A 35 -30.88 0.06 -27.11
CA SER A 35 -32.20 -0.41 -27.55
C SER A 35 -32.21 -0.55 -29.08
N PRO A 36 -33.16 -1.32 -29.65
CA PRO A 36 -33.32 -1.39 -31.09
C PRO A 36 -33.52 -0.01 -31.75
N GLU A 37 -34.19 0.94 -31.08
CA GLU A 37 -34.34 2.30 -31.59
C GLU A 37 -32.97 3.00 -31.71
N TYR A 38 -32.19 3.03 -30.62
CA TYR A 38 -30.87 3.67 -30.63
C TYR A 38 -29.93 3.05 -31.68
N GLU A 39 -30.02 1.75 -31.92
CA GLU A 39 -29.22 1.13 -32.99
C GLU A 39 -29.63 1.62 -34.38
N GLN A 40 -30.94 1.74 -34.65
CA GLN A 40 -31.43 2.25 -35.92
C GLN A 40 -31.05 3.71 -36.13
N ASP A 41 -31.19 4.53 -35.09
CA ASP A 41 -30.84 5.95 -35.13
C ASP A 41 -29.34 6.14 -35.35
N MET A 42 -28.50 5.33 -34.69
CA MET A 42 -27.05 5.30 -34.93
C MET A 42 -26.71 4.85 -36.36
N ILE A 43 -27.39 3.83 -36.90
CA ILE A 43 -27.18 3.38 -38.30
C ILE A 43 -27.60 4.47 -39.29
N ALA A 44 -28.71 5.16 -39.04
CA ALA A 44 -29.20 6.25 -39.88
C ALA A 44 -28.26 7.47 -39.87
N ALA A 45 -27.51 7.66 -38.80
CA ALA A 45 -26.45 8.66 -38.67
C ALA A 45 -25.08 8.17 -39.19
N ASP A 46 -25.04 7.11 -39.99
CA ASP A 46 -23.82 6.52 -40.56
C ASP A 46 -22.76 6.07 -39.52
N VAL A 47 -23.18 5.80 -38.28
CA VAL A 47 -22.28 5.29 -37.24
C VAL A 47 -21.79 3.88 -37.63
N PRO A 48 -20.47 3.63 -37.70
CA PRO A 48 -19.95 2.34 -38.11
C PRO A 48 -20.41 1.20 -37.21
N LYS A 49 -20.74 0.06 -37.82
CA LYS A 49 -21.21 -1.15 -37.11
C LYS A 49 -20.29 -1.57 -35.95
N TRP A 50 -18.96 -1.46 -36.11
CA TRP A 50 -18.02 -1.81 -35.04
C TRP A 50 -18.18 -0.94 -33.79
N TYR A 51 -18.60 0.32 -33.96
CA TYR A 51 -18.82 1.27 -32.85
C TYR A 51 -20.07 0.88 -32.06
N ILE A 52 -21.16 0.57 -32.76
CA ILE A 52 -22.41 0.06 -32.18
C ILE A 52 -22.13 -1.23 -31.38
N GLU A 53 -21.40 -2.18 -31.98
CA GLU A 53 -21.01 -3.42 -31.30
C GLU A 53 -20.06 -3.19 -30.12
N SER A 54 -19.20 -2.16 -30.19
CA SER A 54 -18.39 -1.74 -29.04
C SER A 54 -19.27 -1.23 -27.89
N CYS A 55 -20.28 -0.38 -28.18
CA CYS A 55 -21.20 0.14 -27.17
C CYS A 55 -21.95 -0.98 -26.43
N LYS A 56 -22.36 -2.04 -27.12
CA LYS A 56 -23.06 -3.20 -26.51
C LYS A 56 -22.20 -4.01 -25.54
N LYS A 57 -20.87 -4.00 -25.73
CA LYS A 57 -19.93 -4.78 -24.90
C LYS A 57 -19.57 -4.09 -23.58
N ILE A 58 -19.68 -2.77 -23.51
CA ILE A 58 -19.29 -1.98 -22.34
C ILE A 58 -20.21 -2.34 -21.17
N LYS A 59 -19.62 -2.73 -20.03
CA LYS A 59 -20.36 -3.01 -18.77
C LYS A 59 -20.34 -1.84 -17.80
N TYR A 60 -19.26 -1.07 -17.83
CA TYR A 60 -19.08 0.14 -17.03
C TYR A 60 -18.09 1.05 -17.75
N MET A 61 -18.29 2.37 -17.67
CA MET A 61 -17.33 3.33 -18.23
C MET A 61 -17.29 4.64 -17.44
N PHE A 62 -16.07 5.16 -17.26
CA PHE A 62 -15.83 6.38 -16.50
C PHE A 62 -16.23 7.65 -17.26
N PRO A 63 -16.67 8.71 -16.53
CA PRO A 63 -16.61 10.08 -17.04
C PRO A 63 -15.17 10.57 -17.19
N LYS A 64 -14.93 11.38 -18.22
CA LYS A 64 -13.64 11.98 -18.51
C LYS A 64 -13.08 12.79 -17.34
N ALA A 65 -13.93 13.53 -16.63
CA ALA A 65 -13.53 14.28 -15.45
C ALA A 65 -12.98 13.37 -14.33
N HIS A 66 -13.57 12.20 -14.12
CA HIS A 66 -13.09 11.25 -13.11
C HIS A 66 -11.74 10.64 -13.51
N ALA A 67 -11.61 10.22 -14.78
CA ALA A 67 -10.34 9.73 -15.31
C ALA A 67 -9.24 10.80 -15.18
N ALA A 68 -9.51 12.04 -15.57
CA ALA A 68 -8.57 13.15 -15.45
C ALA A 68 -8.14 13.41 -13.99
N ALA A 69 -9.07 13.38 -13.03
CA ALA A 69 -8.76 13.58 -11.62
C ALA A 69 -7.83 12.48 -11.07
N TYR A 70 -8.12 11.21 -11.36
CA TYR A 70 -7.30 10.08 -10.93
C TYR A 70 -5.92 10.09 -11.57
N VAL A 71 -5.85 10.34 -12.88
CA VAL A 71 -4.57 10.43 -13.61
C VAL A 71 -3.72 11.60 -13.10
N MET A 72 -4.33 12.74 -12.77
CA MET A 72 -3.61 13.87 -12.17
C MET A 72 -3.00 13.49 -10.81
N MET A 73 -3.72 12.76 -9.95
CA MET A 73 -3.17 12.28 -8.69
C MET A 73 -2.06 11.25 -8.91
N ALA A 74 -2.25 10.32 -9.84
CA ALA A 74 -1.22 9.35 -10.20
C ALA A 74 0.06 10.02 -10.70
N TRP A 75 -0.05 11.09 -11.49
CA TRP A 75 1.10 11.87 -11.96
C TRP A 75 1.86 12.54 -10.81
N ARG A 76 1.15 13.13 -9.85
CA ARG A 76 1.76 13.72 -8.65
C ARG A 76 2.50 12.68 -7.82
N ILE A 77 1.90 11.50 -7.64
CA ILE A 77 2.52 10.38 -6.92
C ILE A 77 3.75 9.86 -7.69
N ALA A 78 3.65 9.72 -9.02
CA ALA A 78 4.75 9.28 -9.87
C ALA A 78 5.93 10.26 -9.85
N TYR A 79 5.65 11.57 -9.83
CA TYR A 79 6.67 12.60 -9.64
C TYR A 79 7.46 12.37 -8.34
N CYS A 80 6.77 12.15 -7.21
CA CYS A 80 7.44 11.81 -5.95
C CYS A 80 8.21 10.49 -6.05
N LYS A 81 7.65 9.45 -6.67
CA LYS A 81 8.34 8.16 -6.86
C LYS A 81 9.67 8.30 -7.61
N ILE A 82 9.75 9.20 -8.58
CA ILE A 82 10.94 9.42 -9.40
C ILE A 82 11.94 10.33 -8.69
N TYR A 83 11.49 11.50 -8.23
CA TYR A 83 12.37 12.57 -7.75
C TYR A 83 12.56 12.61 -6.22
N TYR A 84 11.64 12.01 -5.46
CA TYR A 84 11.65 11.91 -3.99
C TYR A 84 11.38 10.45 -3.55
N PRO A 85 12.19 9.49 -4.03
CA PRO A 85 11.89 8.07 -3.88
C PRO A 85 11.86 7.62 -2.42
N LEU A 86 12.75 8.14 -1.57
CA LEU A 86 12.81 7.75 -0.17
C LEU A 86 11.50 8.15 0.54
N GLU A 87 11.05 9.38 0.36
CA GLU A 87 9.79 9.90 0.88
C GLU A 87 8.58 9.17 0.28
N TYR A 88 8.62 8.82 -1.00
CA TYR A 88 7.59 8.01 -1.65
C TYR A 88 7.43 6.64 -0.98
N TYR A 89 8.54 5.92 -0.77
CA TYR A 89 8.50 4.61 -0.13
C TYR A 89 8.06 4.72 1.34
N THR A 90 8.58 5.71 2.08
CA THR A 90 8.16 5.99 3.46
C THR A 90 6.66 6.24 3.54
N ALA A 91 6.12 7.07 2.65
CA ALA A 91 4.68 7.34 2.60
C ALA A 91 3.89 6.08 2.21
N TYR A 92 4.32 5.35 1.18
CA TYR A 92 3.65 4.11 0.75
C TYR A 92 3.54 3.11 1.91
N PHE A 93 4.65 2.82 2.60
CA PHE A 93 4.64 1.88 3.71
C PHE A 93 3.87 2.38 4.94
N SER A 94 3.73 3.69 5.10
CA SER A 94 2.97 4.27 6.22
C SER A 94 1.45 4.25 6.02
N ILE A 95 0.96 4.40 4.78
CA ILE A 95 -0.48 4.66 4.55
C ILE A 95 -1.14 3.74 3.52
N ARG A 96 -0.37 2.96 2.75
CA ARG A 96 -0.89 2.10 1.68
C ARG A 96 -0.62 0.63 1.91
N ALA A 97 0.52 0.30 2.51
CA ALA A 97 0.88 -1.09 2.75
C ALA A 97 -0.02 -1.71 3.83
N THR A 98 -0.75 -2.76 3.46
CA THR A 98 -1.66 -3.49 4.35
C THR A 98 -1.12 -4.88 4.72
N GLY A 99 -0.17 -5.39 3.94
CA GLY A 99 0.49 -6.68 4.16
C GLY A 99 1.96 -6.55 4.55
N PHE A 100 2.39 -5.38 5.02
CA PHE A 100 3.78 -5.16 5.44
C PHE A 100 4.13 -6.01 6.66
N SER A 101 5.30 -6.64 6.63
CA SER A 101 5.89 -7.37 7.76
C SER A 101 7.36 -6.99 7.88
N TYR A 102 7.75 -6.49 9.06
CA TYR A 102 9.13 -6.14 9.37
C TYR A 102 10.06 -7.34 9.13
N GLU A 103 9.64 -8.50 9.59
CA GLU A 103 10.32 -9.78 9.49
C GLU A 103 10.58 -10.18 8.04
N LEU A 104 9.62 -9.97 7.14
CA LEU A 104 9.77 -10.37 5.75
C LEU A 104 10.51 -9.33 4.91
N MET A 105 10.38 -8.04 5.23
CA MET A 105 10.77 -6.95 4.33
C MET A 105 12.06 -6.21 4.75
N CYS A 106 12.39 -6.16 6.04
CA CYS A 106 13.46 -5.28 6.54
C CYS A 106 14.84 -5.95 6.67
N PHE A 107 14.93 -7.25 6.40
CA PHE A 107 16.17 -8.03 6.53
C PHE A 107 16.85 -8.29 5.18
N GLY A 108 16.82 -7.31 4.28
CA GLY A 108 17.55 -7.31 3.03
C GLY A 108 16.83 -7.92 1.83
N LYS A 109 17.40 -7.67 0.66
CA LYS A 109 16.87 -8.03 -0.66
C LYS A 109 16.61 -9.53 -0.84
N GLU A 110 17.55 -10.37 -0.43
CA GLU A 110 17.44 -11.82 -0.60
C GLU A 110 16.23 -12.41 0.14
N LYS A 111 15.93 -11.89 1.33
CA LYS A 111 14.78 -12.34 2.12
C LYS A 111 13.47 -11.93 1.46
N VAL A 112 13.38 -10.69 0.97
CA VAL A 112 12.24 -10.20 0.20
C VAL A 112 11.98 -11.07 -1.04
N GLU A 113 13.04 -11.38 -1.79
CA GLU A 113 12.96 -12.19 -3.01
C GLU A 113 12.49 -13.61 -2.73
N ARG A 114 13.03 -14.24 -1.67
CA ARG A 114 12.61 -15.57 -1.24
C ARG A 114 11.14 -15.58 -0.82
N ALA A 115 10.75 -14.68 0.07
CA ALA A 115 9.37 -14.59 0.57
C ALA A 115 8.37 -14.35 -0.56
N TYR A 116 8.72 -13.49 -1.53
CA TYR A 116 7.86 -13.23 -2.68
C TYR A 116 7.67 -14.47 -3.55
N MET A 117 8.75 -15.23 -3.80
CA MET A 117 8.68 -16.46 -4.61
C MET A 117 7.90 -17.56 -3.90
N GLU A 118 8.03 -17.69 -2.58
CA GLU A 118 7.25 -18.64 -1.78
C GLU A 118 5.74 -18.39 -1.92
N ILE A 119 5.30 -17.14 -1.76
CA ILE A 119 3.88 -16.79 -1.91
C ILE A 119 3.41 -16.97 -3.36
N LYS A 120 4.22 -16.54 -4.33
CA LYS A 120 3.85 -16.61 -5.75
C LYS A 120 3.69 -18.05 -6.26
N ASN A 121 4.51 -18.97 -5.75
CA ASN A 121 4.47 -20.38 -6.16
C ASN A 121 3.33 -21.17 -5.48
N LYS A 122 2.66 -20.57 -4.49
CA LYS A 122 1.53 -21.18 -3.81
C LYS A 122 0.28 -21.10 -4.69
N SER A 123 -0.39 -22.24 -4.89
CA SER A 123 -1.63 -22.31 -5.68
C SER A 123 -2.85 -21.73 -4.96
N ASP A 124 -2.79 -21.66 -3.64
CA ASP A 124 -3.87 -21.31 -2.71
C ASP A 124 -3.44 -20.18 -1.76
N ALA A 125 -2.89 -19.11 -2.32
CA ALA A 125 -2.54 -17.91 -1.56
C ALA A 125 -3.81 -17.28 -0.96
N THR A 126 -3.76 -16.97 0.34
CA THR A 126 -4.80 -16.24 1.04
C THR A 126 -4.78 -14.77 0.67
N ALA A 127 -5.90 -14.04 0.87
CA ALA A 127 -5.95 -12.59 0.62
C ALA A 127 -4.86 -11.80 1.38
N LYS A 128 -4.51 -12.23 2.61
CA LYS A 128 -3.39 -11.63 3.36
C LYS A 128 -2.06 -11.85 2.67
N GLU A 129 -1.80 -13.07 2.18
CA GLU A 129 -0.57 -13.38 1.43
C GLU A 129 -0.50 -12.60 0.12
N GLU A 130 -1.62 -12.39 -0.59
CA GLU A 130 -1.66 -11.54 -1.78
C GLU A 130 -1.31 -10.08 -1.46
N ASP A 131 -1.84 -9.52 -0.37
CA ASP A 131 -1.47 -8.20 0.12
C ASP A 131 0.02 -8.12 0.50
N THR A 132 0.54 -9.15 1.20
CA THR A 132 1.98 -9.25 1.51
C THR A 132 2.82 -9.31 0.24
N ALA A 133 2.41 -10.09 -0.78
CA ALA A 133 3.13 -10.19 -2.05
C ALA A 133 3.14 -8.87 -2.83
N ARG A 134 2.04 -8.10 -2.79
CA ARG A 134 1.98 -6.76 -3.36
C ARG A 134 3.00 -5.82 -2.71
N ASP A 135 3.05 -5.82 -1.38
CA ASP A 135 3.94 -4.91 -0.65
C ASP A 135 5.41 -5.37 -0.70
N LEU A 136 5.67 -6.69 -0.78
CA LEU A 136 6.99 -7.28 -1.06
C LEU A 136 7.54 -6.79 -2.40
N ARG A 137 6.70 -6.65 -3.44
CA ARG A 137 7.13 -6.13 -4.74
C ARG A 137 7.58 -4.67 -4.67
N ILE A 138 6.95 -3.86 -3.81
CA ILE A 138 7.38 -2.49 -3.59
C ILE A 138 8.70 -2.44 -2.81
N ALA A 139 8.86 -3.29 -1.79
CA ALA A 139 10.14 -3.43 -1.08
C ALA A 139 11.27 -3.92 -2.02
N GLN A 140 10.98 -4.87 -2.91
CA GLN A 140 11.95 -5.36 -3.90
C GLN A 140 12.38 -4.25 -4.86
N GLU A 141 11.44 -3.44 -5.35
CA GLU A 141 11.74 -2.27 -6.18
C GLU A 141 12.61 -1.25 -5.42
N MET A 142 12.28 -0.98 -4.14
CA MET A 142 13.04 -0.09 -3.28
C MET A 142 14.51 -0.55 -3.14
N TYR A 143 14.72 -1.83 -2.80
CA TYR A 143 16.06 -2.41 -2.72
C TYR A 143 16.79 -2.39 -4.07
N ALA A 144 16.09 -2.67 -5.17
CA ALA A 144 16.69 -2.63 -6.52
C ALA A 144 17.14 -1.22 -6.92
N ARG A 145 16.54 -0.18 -6.34
CA ARG A 145 16.97 1.23 -6.51
C ARG A 145 18.05 1.67 -5.53
N GLY A 146 18.53 0.78 -4.66
CA GLY A 146 19.60 1.06 -3.70
C GLY A 146 19.15 1.73 -2.40
N TYR A 147 17.85 1.74 -2.10
CA TYR A 147 17.33 2.20 -0.82
C TYR A 147 17.16 1.03 0.14
N GLU A 148 17.32 1.29 1.44
CA GLU A 148 17.33 0.26 2.46
C GLU A 148 16.46 0.64 3.65
N PHE A 149 15.98 -0.37 4.36
CA PHE A 149 15.43 -0.18 5.69
C PHE A 149 16.56 -0.06 6.72
N GLU A 150 16.34 0.76 7.73
CA GLU A 150 17.14 0.75 8.95
C GLU A 150 16.41 -0.11 9.99
N PRO A 151 17.14 -0.90 10.81
CA PRO A 151 16.51 -1.63 11.90
C PRO A 151 15.69 -0.69 12.80
N ILE A 152 14.60 -1.20 13.34
CA ILE A 152 13.80 -0.44 14.29
C ILE A 152 14.66 -0.10 15.51
N ASP A 153 14.78 1.19 15.80
CA ASP A 153 15.28 1.71 17.06
C ASP A 153 14.07 2.07 17.93
N ILE A 154 13.83 1.33 19.01
CA ILE A 154 12.64 1.50 19.86
C ILE A 154 12.55 2.88 20.52
N TYR A 155 13.65 3.64 20.56
CA TYR A 155 13.70 4.99 21.12
C TYR A 155 13.47 6.09 20.07
N LYS A 156 13.56 5.75 18.77
CA LYS A 156 13.37 6.71 17.66
C LYS A 156 12.17 6.38 16.79
N ALA A 157 11.76 5.12 16.71
CA ALA A 157 10.69 4.66 15.85
C ALA A 157 9.35 5.25 16.27
N GLN A 158 8.51 5.57 15.29
CA GLN A 158 7.13 5.96 15.54
C GLN A 158 6.23 4.74 15.64
N ALA A 159 5.10 4.90 16.33
CA ALA A 159 4.16 3.81 16.53
C ALA A 159 3.60 3.29 15.19
N VAL A 160 3.11 4.19 14.33
CA VAL A 160 2.30 3.85 13.14
C VAL A 160 2.83 4.35 11.81
N ARG A 161 3.82 5.24 11.81
CA ARG A 161 4.36 5.85 10.58
C ARG A 161 5.82 5.49 10.40
N PHE A 162 6.18 5.18 9.17
CA PHE A 162 7.58 5.02 8.77
C PHE A 162 8.19 6.42 8.70
N GLN A 163 9.51 6.48 8.89
CA GLN A 163 10.23 7.75 8.84
C GLN A 163 11.53 7.63 8.05
N VAL A 164 11.91 8.74 7.42
CA VAL A 164 13.23 8.88 6.80
C VAL A 164 14.24 9.19 7.90
N THR A 165 15.34 8.46 7.93
CA THR A 165 16.40 8.65 8.92
C THR A 165 17.52 9.55 8.39
N GLU A 166 18.38 10.03 9.29
CA GLU A 166 19.56 10.83 8.96
C GLU A 166 20.53 10.08 8.01
N ASN A 167 20.53 8.74 8.10
CA ASN A 167 21.32 7.84 7.27
C ASN A 167 20.74 7.64 5.85
N LYS A 168 19.70 8.41 5.46
CA LYS A 168 18.96 8.27 4.20
C LYS A 168 18.37 6.87 4.00
N LYS A 169 17.96 6.24 5.12
CA LYS A 169 17.25 4.96 5.15
C LYS A 169 15.83 5.17 5.64
N ILE A 170 15.02 4.11 5.56
CA ILE A 170 13.66 4.13 6.08
C ILE A 170 13.60 3.34 7.37
N MET A 171 13.22 3.98 8.47
CA MET A 171 12.93 3.30 9.72
C MET A 171 11.46 2.87 9.74
N PRO A 172 11.17 1.57 9.90
CA PRO A 172 9.81 1.07 10.02
C PRO A 172 9.09 1.56 11.26
N ALA A 173 7.76 1.62 11.17
CA ALA A 173 6.91 1.83 12.33
C ALA A 173 6.90 0.59 13.23
N LEU A 174 6.63 0.74 14.53
CA LEU A 174 6.48 -0.41 15.42
C LEU A 174 5.34 -1.35 15.01
N THR A 175 4.23 -0.81 14.48
CA THR A 175 3.12 -1.63 13.95
C THR A 175 3.47 -2.47 12.72
N SER A 176 4.67 -2.33 12.17
CA SER A 176 5.16 -3.20 11.10
C SER A 176 5.58 -4.59 11.60
N ILE A 177 5.76 -4.75 12.91
CA ILE A 177 6.07 -6.04 13.54
C ILE A 177 4.79 -6.87 13.63
N ASP A 178 4.83 -8.09 13.13
CA ASP A 178 3.66 -8.97 13.11
C ASP A 178 3.12 -9.20 14.54
N GLY A 179 1.81 -9.02 14.73
CA GLY A 179 1.17 -9.16 16.05
C GLY A 179 1.29 -7.95 16.98
N LEU A 180 2.04 -6.91 16.60
CA LEU A 180 2.15 -5.68 17.37
C LEU A 180 1.12 -4.63 16.91
N GLY A 181 -0.01 -4.58 17.63
CA GLY A 181 -1.10 -3.64 17.33
C GLY A 181 -0.77 -2.18 17.69
N GLU A 182 -1.50 -1.24 17.09
CA GLU A 182 -1.29 0.20 17.26
C GLU A 182 -1.30 0.67 18.72
N SER A 183 -2.21 0.14 19.56
CA SER A 183 -2.26 0.50 20.97
C SER A 183 -0.96 0.14 21.70
N VAL A 184 -0.41 -1.04 21.42
CA VAL A 184 0.84 -1.51 22.03
C VAL A 184 2.02 -0.72 21.50
N ALA A 185 2.06 -0.45 20.19
CA ALA A 185 3.07 0.40 19.57
C ALA A 185 3.15 1.79 20.23
N ARG A 186 1.99 2.43 20.47
CA ARG A 186 1.93 3.74 21.14
C ARG A 186 2.43 3.67 22.59
N GLN A 187 2.09 2.61 23.32
CA GLN A 187 2.57 2.42 24.69
C GLN A 187 4.10 2.24 24.76
N ILE A 188 4.68 1.51 23.79
CA ILE A 188 6.14 1.38 23.69
C ILE A 188 6.80 2.75 23.47
N VAL A 189 6.31 3.55 22.52
CA VAL A 189 6.85 4.90 22.25
C VAL A 189 6.73 5.80 23.48
N GLU A 190 5.58 5.79 24.15
CA GLU A 190 5.37 6.57 25.38
C GLU A 190 6.29 6.14 26.53
N ALA A 191 6.52 4.83 26.66
CA ALA A 191 7.41 4.27 27.67
C ALA A 191 8.88 4.62 27.37
N ALA A 192 9.30 4.49 26.12
CA ALA A 192 10.64 4.83 25.64
C ALA A 192 10.96 6.33 25.81
N ALA A 193 9.96 7.20 25.61
CA ALA A 193 10.11 8.65 25.83
C ALA A 193 10.40 9.03 27.29
N ARG A 194 10.11 8.15 28.26
CA ARG A 194 10.39 8.38 29.69
C ARG A 194 11.83 8.02 30.10
N GLY A 195 12.65 7.56 29.17
CA GLY A 195 14.04 7.17 29.40
C GLY A 195 14.33 5.75 28.93
N GLU A 196 15.60 5.37 28.94
CA GLU A 196 16.04 4.04 28.53
C GLU A 196 15.45 2.94 29.44
N PHE A 197 15.21 1.76 28.86
CA PHE A 197 14.84 0.57 29.62
C PHE A 197 16.09 -0.03 30.27
N ILE A 198 15.96 -0.49 31.50
CA ILE A 198 17.09 -1.11 32.22
C ILE A 198 17.11 -2.64 32.13
N SER A 199 15.97 -3.26 31.83
CA SER A 199 15.83 -4.70 31.63
C SER A 199 14.62 -5.04 30.75
N LYS A 200 14.50 -6.31 30.36
CA LYS A 200 13.31 -6.81 29.66
C LYS A 200 12.07 -6.78 30.56
N ASP A 201 12.23 -6.96 31.87
CA ASP A 201 11.13 -6.83 32.84
C ASP A 201 10.65 -5.37 32.94
N ASP A 202 11.57 -4.40 32.98
CA ASP A 202 11.26 -2.97 32.96
C ASP A 202 10.52 -2.59 31.67
N PHE A 203 10.99 -3.10 30.52
CA PHE A 203 10.31 -2.92 29.24
C PHE A 203 8.88 -3.46 29.26
N MET A 204 8.67 -4.70 29.71
CA MET A 204 7.33 -5.30 29.82
C MET A 204 6.40 -4.48 30.72
N ASN A 205 6.89 -4.05 31.88
CA ASN A 205 6.11 -3.30 32.85
C ASN A 205 5.75 -1.89 32.36
N ARG A 206 6.72 -1.13 31.85
CA ARG A 206 6.53 0.26 31.41
C ARG A 206 5.76 0.35 30.10
N ALA A 207 6.10 -0.48 29.12
CA ALA A 207 5.44 -0.51 27.82
C ALA A 207 4.13 -1.32 27.82
N LYS A 208 3.81 -2.00 28.95
CA LYS A 208 2.62 -2.85 29.11
C LYS A 208 2.51 -3.93 28.02
N VAL A 209 3.66 -4.44 27.56
CA VAL A 209 3.72 -5.52 26.58
C VAL A 209 3.67 -6.87 27.28
N ASN A 210 3.07 -7.87 26.63
CA ASN A 210 3.09 -9.23 27.14
C ASN A 210 4.45 -9.90 26.83
N LYS A 211 4.69 -11.06 27.47
CA LYS A 211 5.91 -11.83 27.30
C LYS A 211 6.17 -12.24 25.84
N THR A 212 5.12 -12.62 25.10
CA THR A 212 5.23 -13.03 23.70
C THR A 212 5.77 -11.93 22.79
N ILE A 213 5.27 -10.70 22.94
CA ILE A 213 5.73 -9.53 22.19
C ILE A 213 7.16 -9.17 22.61
N CYS A 214 7.47 -9.22 23.91
CA CYS A 214 8.82 -8.98 24.41
C CYS A 214 9.83 -9.97 23.80
N GLU A 215 9.53 -11.27 23.83
CA GLU A 215 10.36 -12.32 23.22
C GLU A 215 10.50 -12.15 21.70
N GLN A 216 9.43 -11.71 21.01
CA GLN A 216 9.49 -11.45 19.57
C GLN A 216 10.43 -10.27 19.27
N MET A 217 10.28 -9.15 19.98
CA MET A 217 11.16 -7.99 19.81
C MET A 217 12.62 -8.31 20.15
N ASP A 218 12.84 -9.16 21.16
CA ASP A 218 14.16 -9.67 21.52
C ASP A 218 14.77 -10.54 20.41
N LYS A 219 14.01 -11.48 19.85
CA LYS A 219 14.44 -12.32 18.71
C LYS A 219 14.78 -11.50 17.47
N LEU A 220 14.12 -10.35 17.30
CA LEU A 220 14.39 -9.39 16.24
C LEU A 220 15.57 -8.47 16.54
N GLY A 221 16.19 -8.61 17.72
CA GLY A 221 17.34 -7.81 18.16
C GLY A 221 17.00 -6.38 18.55
N LEU A 222 15.72 -6.04 18.74
CA LEU A 222 15.26 -4.66 18.98
C LEU A 222 15.48 -4.21 20.42
N LEU A 223 15.64 -5.17 21.35
CA LEU A 223 15.89 -4.92 22.77
C LEU A 223 17.39 -4.94 23.11
N GLY A 224 18.27 -5.05 22.11
CA GLY A 224 19.72 -5.04 22.30
C GLY A 224 20.21 -6.05 23.34
N ASN A 225 21.09 -5.60 24.23
CA ASN A 225 21.68 -6.42 25.31
C ASN A 225 20.99 -6.20 26.66
N LEU A 226 19.70 -5.85 26.68
CA LEU A 226 18.99 -5.66 27.94
C LEU A 226 19.02 -6.94 28.79
N PRO A 227 19.44 -6.86 30.07
CA PRO A 227 19.41 -8.00 30.97
C PRO A 227 17.97 -8.48 31.17
N GLN A 228 17.81 -9.74 31.57
CA GLN A 228 16.48 -10.31 31.73
C GLN A 228 15.70 -9.63 32.87
N SER A 229 16.36 -9.28 33.97
CA SER A 229 15.76 -8.66 35.15
C SER A 229 16.55 -7.45 35.63
N ASP A 230 15.92 -6.61 36.46
CA ASP A 230 16.54 -5.43 37.07
C ASP A 230 17.60 -5.75 38.14
N GLN A 231 17.73 -7.03 38.53
CA GLN A 231 18.70 -7.44 39.54
C GLN A 231 20.10 -7.45 38.95
N ILE A 232 20.96 -6.56 39.46
CA ILE A 232 22.40 -6.65 39.27
C ILE A 232 22.88 -7.89 40.03
N SER A 233 23.12 -8.99 39.34
CA SER A 233 23.79 -10.14 39.92
C SER A 233 25.27 -9.81 40.09
N ILE A 234 25.85 -10.09 41.26
CA ILE A 234 27.29 -9.93 41.49
C ILE A 234 28.13 -10.79 40.52
N PHE A 235 27.51 -11.81 39.92
CA PHE A 235 28.12 -12.69 38.92
C PHE A 235 28.11 -12.11 37.50
N ASP A 236 27.36 -11.05 37.23
CA ASP A 236 27.35 -10.37 35.92
C ASP A 236 28.45 -9.28 35.83
N ILE A 237 29.17 -9.03 36.94
CA ILE A 237 30.23 -8.01 37.07
C ILE A 237 31.65 -8.63 37.04
N ILE A 238 31.77 -9.96 37.06
CA ILE A 238 33.05 -10.71 37.06
C ILE A 238 33.21 -11.44 35.73
#